data_AF-A0A931B5S0-F1
#
_entry.id   AF-A0A931B5S0-F1
#
_cell.length_a   1.000
_cell.length_b   1.000
_cell.length_c   1.000
_cell.angle_alpha   90.00
_cell.angle_beta   90.00
_cell.angle_gamma   90.00
#
_symmetry.space_group_name_H-M   'P 1'
#
loop_
_entity.id
_entity.type
_entity.pdbx_description
1 polymer ?
#
loop_
_entity_poly.entity_id
_entity_poly.type
_entity_poly.pdbx_seq_one_letter_code
_entity_poly.pdbx_strand_id
1 'polypeptide(L)'
;MTDVGETAAGLPQQPVTIADERVGVNGAIAAALTRGVGSMPALYLTLVFCGTWMVLATWGPLHRIDPYPFGFLLFLNNVVQLVLCAVILVGQRVLGKAADRRAVQTYTNAEAIFAQVADLQAHLDRHDRALGRGASLLESSPHPWIRGHRVQPPPQAVDHAVGVNGRIAAWLTGRLGSMGAFYIAAGTQVVWIGAAELGLQSFDPYPFAFMSFLSTFAQLVFMIVIMVGQKVLSLSGDRRSEQTFLDAEAILHECRRMKARLAAQDLVIDSLADYTSAQVAEHLAQALHQSRMQATSPEPASQQSSGGAALRPWHALPDESREAGLEHARRVGESLAAIGCLTFPAAPTAHGPEPVTAFDDQEAEVLARLEHEYRLSEEEAQAQGGPRQGELTPWEELSAPARAQAVDAVRYLPTVLADIGFQVLRTGPGADGVGEIDFTPDEWATLHQALMAAGVLVALAEGEIDAEEIFAMVQLLREAGLTHPRRLIRELAATSTFDTGLRPGIRYAEYEKKALDAIQAACTLLSRRADDELATFRGFLTKIAGAVADANNEGGFFGRGARGRTPRETAAMESVAVAALLLPKQRGLG
;
A
#
# COMPACT_ATOMS: atom_id res chain seq x y z
N MET A 1 -18.17 3.65 33.03
CA MET A 1 -18.60 2.25 32.82
C MET A 1 -18.96 2.12 31.35
N THR A 2 -17.96 2.07 30.47
CA THR A 2 -17.25 0.84 30.02
C THR A 2 -18.16 -0.05 29.20
N ASP A 3 -17.95 0.02 27.88
CA ASP A 3 -17.85 -1.10 26.93
C ASP A 3 -18.54 -0.76 25.60
N VAL A 4 -18.00 0.23 24.88
CA VAL A 4 -18.16 0.30 23.43
C VAL A 4 -16.92 -0.39 22.90
N GLY A 5 -17.04 -1.71 22.77
CA GLY A 5 -15.97 -2.57 22.29
C GLY A 5 -15.36 -2.00 21.03
N GLU A 6 -14.04 -1.88 21.05
CA GLU A 6 -13.21 -1.89 19.86
C GLU A 6 -13.72 -3.02 18.96
N THR A 7 -14.51 -2.68 17.95
CA THR A 7 -14.78 -3.59 16.83
C THR A 7 -13.43 -3.82 16.20
N ALA A 8 -12.79 -4.93 16.60
CA ALA A 8 -11.63 -5.49 15.98
C ALA A 8 -11.83 -5.40 14.46
N ALA A 9 -11.12 -4.45 13.85
CA ALA A 9 -11.07 -4.28 12.42
C ALA A 9 -10.45 -5.56 11.87
N GLY A 10 -11.30 -6.51 11.50
CA GLY A 10 -10.89 -7.81 10.99
C GLY A 10 -10.03 -7.57 9.76
N LEU A 11 -8.72 -7.80 9.90
CA LEU A 11 -7.82 -7.98 8.77
C LEU A 11 -8.47 -8.96 7.78
N PRO A 12 -8.35 -8.74 6.47
CA PRO A 12 -8.92 -9.66 5.47
C PRO A 12 -8.43 -11.07 5.77
N GLN A 13 -9.36 -12.00 6.02
CA GLN A 13 -9.01 -13.38 6.32
C GLN A 13 -8.23 -13.95 5.13
N GLN A 14 -7.04 -14.53 5.39
CA GLN A 14 -6.21 -15.16 4.37
C GLN A 14 -7.05 -16.13 3.53
N PRO A 15 -6.93 -16.10 2.18
CA PRO A 15 -7.76 -16.92 1.32
C PRO A 15 -7.58 -18.39 1.69
N VAL A 16 -8.67 -19.10 2.00
CA VAL A 16 -8.63 -20.53 2.33
C VAL A 16 -8.02 -21.27 1.14
N THR A 17 -6.80 -21.75 1.30
CA THR A 17 -6.15 -22.59 0.31
C THR A 17 -6.60 -24.04 0.51
N ILE A 18 -6.52 -24.85 -0.55
CA ILE A 18 -6.80 -26.29 -0.45
C ILE A 18 -5.83 -26.98 0.55
N ALA A 19 -4.69 -26.34 0.85
CA ALA A 19 -3.66 -26.84 1.76
C ALA A 19 -4.01 -26.61 3.25
N ASP A 20 -4.77 -25.57 3.60
CA ASP A 20 -5.15 -25.26 4.99
C ASP A 20 -6.25 -26.17 5.53
N GLU A 21 -6.94 -26.87 4.63
CA GLU A 21 -7.92 -27.84 5.05
C GLU A 21 -7.19 -29.06 5.62
N ARG A 22 -7.49 -29.42 6.88
CA ARG A 22 -7.33 -30.79 7.36
C ARG A 22 -8.29 -31.67 6.57
N VAL A 23 -7.97 -31.89 5.30
CA VAL A 23 -8.53 -32.95 4.51
C VAL A 23 -8.13 -34.20 5.29
N GLY A 24 -9.07 -34.76 6.06
CA GLY A 24 -8.80 -36.00 6.79
C GLY A 24 -8.12 -36.98 5.85
N VAL A 25 -7.15 -37.77 6.34
CA VAL A 25 -6.22 -38.61 5.56
C VAL A 25 -6.82 -39.17 4.26
N ASN A 26 -8.06 -39.64 4.34
CA ASN A 26 -8.87 -40.15 3.24
C ASN A 26 -9.14 -39.16 2.07
N GLY A 27 -9.50 -37.91 2.33
CA GLY A 27 -9.70 -36.93 1.26
C GLY A 27 -8.39 -36.42 0.64
N ALA A 28 -7.28 -36.43 1.41
CA ALA A 28 -5.97 -36.09 0.87
C ALA A 28 -5.51 -37.17 -0.12
N ILE A 29 -5.74 -38.43 0.22
CA ILE A 29 -5.54 -39.58 -0.69
C ILE A 29 -6.41 -39.41 -1.94
N ALA A 30 -7.70 -39.12 -1.81
CA ALA A 30 -8.58 -38.93 -2.96
C ALA A 30 -8.15 -37.76 -3.87
N ALA A 31 -7.72 -36.64 -3.29
CA ALA A 31 -7.22 -35.48 -4.02
C ALA A 31 -5.87 -35.74 -4.71
N ALA A 32 -4.98 -36.49 -4.07
CA ALA A 32 -3.70 -36.91 -4.64
C ALA A 32 -3.90 -37.92 -5.79
N LEU A 33 -4.76 -38.93 -5.61
CA LEU A 33 -5.11 -39.89 -6.66
C LEU A 33 -5.73 -39.19 -7.87
N THR A 34 -6.65 -38.26 -7.64
CA THR A 34 -7.29 -37.49 -8.71
C THR A 34 -6.29 -36.65 -9.50
N ARG A 35 -5.32 -36.00 -8.81
CA ARG A 35 -4.24 -35.25 -9.46
C ARG A 35 -3.30 -36.14 -10.27
N GLY A 36 -2.94 -37.31 -9.73
CA GLY A 36 -2.05 -38.25 -10.41
C GLY A 36 -2.68 -38.85 -11.66
N VAL A 37 -3.92 -39.35 -11.55
CA VAL A 37 -4.64 -40.00 -12.66
C VAL A 37 -5.11 -39.00 -13.71
N GLY A 38 -5.52 -37.79 -13.31
CA GLY A 38 -5.97 -36.73 -14.23
C GLY A 38 -4.85 -36.04 -15.01
N SER A 39 -3.63 -36.59 -15.03
CA SER A 39 -2.46 -35.98 -15.67
C SER A 39 -2.22 -36.53 -17.09
N MET A 40 -1.70 -35.70 -17.98
CA MET A 40 -1.32 -36.13 -19.34
C MET A 40 -0.30 -37.28 -19.36
N PRO A 41 0.73 -37.32 -18.48
CA PRO A 41 1.63 -38.47 -18.40
C PRO A 41 0.93 -39.78 -18.03
N ALA A 42 -0.04 -39.77 -17.12
CA ALA A 42 -0.78 -40.97 -16.75
C ALA A 42 -1.58 -41.56 -17.94
N LEU A 43 -2.13 -40.69 -18.79
CA LEU A 43 -2.77 -41.11 -20.04
C LEU A 43 -1.78 -41.82 -20.97
N TYR A 44 -0.60 -41.22 -21.21
CA TYR A 44 0.42 -41.83 -22.07
C TYR A 44 0.92 -43.16 -21.51
N LEU A 45 1.18 -43.25 -20.21
CA LEU A 45 1.59 -44.49 -19.55
C LEU A 45 0.53 -45.59 -19.70
N THR A 46 -0.75 -45.25 -19.56
CA THR A 46 -1.87 -46.20 -19.70
C THR A 46 -1.99 -46.68 -21.15
N LEU A 47 -1.90 -45.78 -22.13
CA LEU A 47 -1.95 -46.13 -23.56
C LEU A 47 -0.78 -47.02 -23.96
N VAL A 48 0.44 -46.71 -23.49
CA VAL A 48 1.62 -47.56 -23.71
C VAL A 48 1.43 -48.92 -23.06
N PHE A 49 0.99 -48.97 -21.80
CA PHE A 49 0.74 -50.23 -21.10
C PHE A 49 -0.27 -51.11 -21.83
N CYS A 50 -1.44 -50.57 -22.18
CA CYS A 50 -2.48 -51.31 -22.91
C CYS A 50 -2.00 -51.74 -24.30
N GLY A 51 -1.35 -50.85 -25.05
CA GLY A 51 -0.83 -51.16 -26.38
C GLY A 51 0.26 -52.24 -26.36
N THR A 52 1.21 -52.15 -25.43
CA THR A 52 2.25 -53.17 -25.23
C THR A 52 1.63 -54.50 -24.81
N TRP A 53 0.65 -54.50 -23.89
CA TRP A 53 -0.05 -55.73 -23.49
C TRP A 53 -0.76 -56.39 -24.67
N MET A 54 -1.51 -55.63 -25.48
CA MET A 54 -2.20 -56.14 -26.66
C MET A 54 -1.23 -56.76 -27.68
N VAL A 55 -0.08 -56.13 -27.94
CA VAL A 55 0.95 -56.68 -28.83
C VAL A 55 1.52 -57.99 -28.29
N LEU A 56 1.88 -58.04 -27.00
CA LEU A 56 2.44 -59.24 -26.37
C LEU A 56 1.41 -60.37 -26.24
N ALA A 57 0.14 -60.06 -26.05
CA ALA A 57 -0.95 -61.02 -25.96
C ALA A 57 -1.36 -61.57 -27.34
N THR A 58 -1.22 -60.77 -28.40
CA THR A 58 -1.56 -61.24 -29.76
C THR A 58 -0.43 -62.06 -30.36
N TRP A 59 0.82 -61.57 -30.33
CA TRP A 59 1.95 -62.15 -31.08
C TRP A 59 3.11 -62.62 -30.17
N GLY A 60 3.02 -62.38 -28.87
CA GLY A 60 4.09 -62.63 -27.91
C GLY A 60 3.80 -63.79 -26.95
N PRO A 61 4.64 -63.93 -25.90
CA PRO A 61 4.57 -65.03 -24.95
C PRO A 61 3.30 -65.02 -24.07
N LEU A 62 2.59 -63.87 -24.01
CA LEU A 62 1.35 -63.72 -23.25
C LEU A 62 0.13 -64.32 -23.96
N HIS A 63 0.26 -64.81 -25.20
CA HIS A 63 -0.85 -65.40 -25.96
C HIS A 63 -1.54 -66.58 -25.25
N ARG A 64 -0.80 -67.33 -24.42
CA ARG A 64 -1.35 -68.44 -23.63
C ARG A 64 -2.18 -68.00 -22.42
N ILE A 65 -1.97 -66.79 -21.95
CA ILE A 65 -2.56 -66.26 -20.72
C ILE A 65 -3.78 -65.41 -21.04
N ASP A 66 -3.71 -64.58 -22.09
CA ASP A 66 -4.78 -63.63 -22.43
C ASP A 66 -5.02 -63.54 -23.95
N PRO A 67 -5.50 -64.62 -24.60
CA PRO A 67 -5.79 -64.60 -26.04
C PRO A 67 -6.92 -63.63 -26.38
N TYR A 68 -6.94 -63.15 -27.63
CA TYR A 68 -8.04 -62.32 -28.16
C TYR A 68 -9.39 -63.03 -27.90
N PRO A 69 -10.38 -62.40 -27.22
CA PRO A 69 -10.64 -60.96 -27.09
C PRO A 69 -10.05 -60.23 -25.87
N PHE A 70 -8.97 -60.74 -25.26
CA PHE A 70 -8.27 -60.14 -24.10
C PHE A 70 -9.13 -60.09 -22.82
N GLY A 71 -9.60 -61.25 -22.37
CA GLY A 71 -10.45 -61.35 -21.18
C GLY A 71 -9.83 -60.75 -19.91
N PHE A 72 -8.52 -60.92 -19.70
CA PHE A 72 -7.82 -60.36 -18.54
C PHE A 72 -7.71 -58.84 -18.64
N LEU A 73 -7.31 -58.31 -19.80
CA LEU A 73 -7.21 -56.87 -19.99
C LEU A 73 -8.58 -56.18 -19.86
N LEU A 74 -9.64 -56.78 -20.40
CA LEU A 74 -11.02 -56.29 -20.25
C LEU A 74 -11.49 -56.29 -18.80
N PHE A 75 -11.15 -57.34 -18.05
CA PHE A 75 -11.42 -57.43 -16.63
C PHE A 75 -10.65 -56.35 -15.85
N LEU A 76 -9.34 -56.22 -16.07
CA LEU A 76 -8.49 -55.23 -15.40
C LEU A 76 -8.97 -53.81 -15.70
N ASN A 77 -9.32 -53.53 -16.96
CA ASN A 77 -9.90 -52.26 -17.36
C ASN A 77 -11.20 -51.96 -16.59
N ASN A 78 -12.12 -52.94 -16.51
CA ASN A 78 -13.38 -52.75 -15.78
C ASN A 78 -13.17 -52.51 -14.28
N VAL A 79 -12.20 -53.20 -13.67
CA VAL A 79 -11.85 -53.02 -12.26
C VAL A 79 -11.31 -51.61 -12.02
N VAL A 80 -10.26 -51.24 -12.77
CA VAL A 80 -9.61 -49.93 -12.65
C VAL A 80 -10.60 -48.80 -12.94
N GLN A 81 -11.39 -48.90 -14.00
CA GLN A 81 -12.36 -47.87 -14.38
C GLN A 81 -13.41 -47.62 -13.29
N LEU A 82 -13.95 -48.66 -12.66
CA LEU A 82 -14.92 -48.49 -11.57
C LEU A 82 -14.29 -47.77 -10.37
N VAL A 83 -13.07 -48.17 -9.99
CA VAL A 83 -12.30 -47.53 -8.91
C VAL A 83 -12.03 -46.07 -9.25
N LEU A 84 -11.62 -45.77 -10.48
CA LEU A 84 -11.39 -44.40 -10.95
C LEU A 84 -12.67 -43.56 -10.93
N CYS A 85 -13.81 -44.10 -11.37
CA CYS A 85 -15.09 -43.40 -11.28
C CYS A 85 -15.45 -43.03 -9.83
N ALA A 86 -15.26 -43.95 -8.88
CA ALA A 86 -15.49 -43.71 -7.47
C ALA A 86 -14.54 -42.62 -6.91
N VAL A 87 -13.26 -42.68 -7.27
CA VAL A 87 -12.25 -41.68 -6.89
C VAL A 87 -12.60 -40.29 -7.43
N ILE A 88 -12.99 -40.19 -8.70
CA ILE A 88 -13.39 -38.92 -9.34
C ILE A 88 -14.58 -38.33 -8.59
N LEU A 89 -15.59 -39.14 -8.27
CA LEU A 89 -16.79 -38.68 -7.58
C LEU A 89 -16.50 -38.18 -6.15
N VAL A 90 -15.60 -38.87 -5.42
CA VAL A 90 -15.10 -38.40 -4.13
C VAL A 90 -14.32 -37.09 -4.29
N GLY A 91 -13.44 -37.01 -5.29
CA GLY A 91 -12.65 -35.82 -5.60
C GLY A 91 -13.54 -34.60 -5.88
N GLN A 92 -14.57 -34.75 -6.70
CA GLN A 92 -15.54 -33.69 -7.00
C GLN A 92 -16.27 -33.20 -5.74
N ARG A 93 -16.63 -34.10 -4.83
CA ARG A 93 -17.29 -33.71 -3.57
C ARG A 93 -16.35 -32.92 -2.65
N VAL A 94 -15.09 -33.33 -2.54
CA VAL A 94 -14.09 -32.61 -1.73
C VAL A 94 -13.83 -31.24 -2.32
N LEU A 95 -13.63 -31.16 -3.64
CA LEU A 95 -13.43 -29.90 -4.36
C LEU A 95 -14.64 -28.97 -4.27
N GLY A 96 -15.86 -29.51 -4.36
CA GLY A 96 -17.11 -28.76 -4.21
C GLY A 96 -17.25 -28.13 -2.83
N LYS A 97 -17.01 -28.90 -1.76
CA LYS A 97 -17.03 -28.36 -0.38
C LYS A 97 -15.99 -27.26 -0.16
N ALA A 98 -14.77 -27.46 -0.66
CA ALA A 98 -13.73 -26.43 -0.57
C ALA A 98 -14.10 -25.18 -1.39
N ALA A 99 -14.77 -25.34 -2.53
CA ALA A 99 -15.28 -24.24 -3.34
C ALA A 99 -16.43 -23.49 -2.65
N ASP A 100 -17.34 -24.19 -1.99
CA ASP A 100 -18.44 -23.59 -1.22
C ASP A 100 -17.91 -22.76 -0.04
N ARG A 101 -16.95 -23.29 0.73
CA ARG A 101 -16.34 -22.51 1.83
C ARG A 101 -15.60 -21.27 1.35
N ARG A 102 -14.86 -21.38 0.23
CA ARG A 102 -14.22 -20.21 -0.39
C ARG A 102 -15.26 -19.17 -0.81
N ALA A 103 -16.40 -19.60 -1.35
CA ALA A 103 -17.48 -18.68 -1.71
C ALA A 103 -18.02 -17.92 -0.49
N VAL A 104 -18.24 -18.60 0.63
CA VAL A 104 -18.64 -17.97 1.90
C VAL A 104 -17.59 -16.98 2.39
N GLN A 105 -16.31 -17.33 2.31
CA GLN A 105 -15.23 -16.43 2.72
C GLN A 105 -15.13 -15.19 1.81
N THR A 106 -15.24 -15.36 0.49
CA THR A 106 -15.24 -14.23 -0.45
C THR A 106 -16.41 -13.30 -0.15
N TYR A 107 -17.59 -13.85 0.13
CA TYR A 107 -18.76 -13.09 0.54
C TYR A 107 -18.50 -12.28 1.82
N THR A 108 -17.98 -12.91 2.87
CA THR A 108 -17.70 -12.22 4.14
C THR A 108 -16.62 -11.15 4.00
N ASN A 109 -15.61 -11.39 3.15
CA ASN A 109 -14.58 -10.40 2.85
C ASN A 109 -15.16 -9.20 2.10
N ALA A 110 -16.03 -9.43 1.10
CA ALA A 110 -16.73 -8.36 0.38
C ALA A 110 -17.62 -7.54 1.33
N GLU A 111 -18.35 -8.20 2.23
CA GLU A 111 -19.17 -7.52 3.25
C GLU A 111 -18.32 -6.63 4.18
N ALA A 112 -17.16 -7.12 4.62
CA ALA A 112 -16.23 -6.33 5.43
C ALA A 112 -15.71 -5.10 4.68
N ILE A 113 -15.37 -5.25 3.38
CA ILE A 113 -14.96 -4.13 2.53
C ILE A 113 -16.10 -3.11 2.41
N PHE A 114 -17.33 -3.55 2.14
CA PHE A 114 -18.48 -2.64 2.05
C PHE A 114 -18.77 -1.91 3.37
N ALA A 115 -18.57 -2.57 4.51
CA ALA A 115 -18.71 -1.93 5.82
C ALA A 115 -17.68 -0.81 6.03
N GLN A 116 -16.41 -1.06 5.67
CA GLN A 116 -15.35 -0.06 5.74
C GLN A 116 -15.60 1.12 4.78
N VAL A 117 -16.01 0.83 3.54
CA VAL A 117 -16.37 1.88 2.56
C VAL A 117 -17.52 2.74 3.09
N ALA A 118 -18.53 2.14 3.71
CA ALA A 118 -19.64 2.87 4.30
C ALA A 118 -19.19 3.77 5.46
N ASP A 119 -18.29 3.30 6.32
CA ASP A 119 -17.74 4.11 7.42
C ASP A 119 -16.91 5.30 6.91
N LEU A 120 -16.04 5.06 5.92
CA LEU A 120 -15.27 6.13 5.25
C LEU A 120 -16.18 7.19 4.63
N GLN A 121 -17.25 6.77 3.96
CA GLN A 121 -18.22 7.70 3.38
C GLN A 121 -18.98 8.49 4.46
N ALA A 122 -19.39 7.83 5.55
CA ALA A 122 -20.02 8.51 6.67
C ALA A 122 -19.08 9.52 7.34
N HIS A 123 -17.78 9.22 7.36
CA HIS A 123 -16.74 10.15 7.80
C HIS A 123 -16.64 11.38 6.88
N LEU A 124 -16.58 11.17 5.58
CA LEU A 124 -16.59 12.26 4.60
C LEU A 124 -17.90 13.08 4.65
N ASP A 125 -19.05 12.45 4.92
CA ASP A 125 -20.34 13.13 5.12
C ASP A 125 -20.32 14.06 6.34
N ARG A 126 -19.52 13.74 7.36
CA ARG A 126 -19.33 14.64 8.52
C ARG A 126 -18.45 15.83 8.12
N HIS A 127 -17.38 15.62 7.36
CA HIS A 127 -16.51 16.70 6.87
C HIS A 127 -17.27 17.66 5.94
N ASP A 128 -18.03 17.14 4.97
CA ASP A 128 -18.82 17.96 4.05
C ASP A 128 -19.86 18.81 4.78
N ARG A 129 -20.44 18.28 5.87
CA ARG A 129 -21.35 19.05 6.73
C ARG A 129 -20.64 20.12 7.54
N ALA A 130 -19.45 19.84 8.05
CA ALA A 130 -18.64 20.79 8.82
C ALA A 130 -18.11 21.94 7.94
N LEU A 131 -17.72 21.65 6.70
CA LEU A 131 -17.23 22.63 5.72
C LEU A 131 -18.34 23.54 5.14
N GLY A 132 -19.61 23.27 5.43
CA GLY A 132 -20.70 24.20 5.21
C GLY A 132 -21.18 24.35 3.76
N ARG A 133 -22.34 23.74 3.47
CA ARG A 133 -23.32 24.10 2.42
C ARG A 133 -22.91 24.10 0.93
N GLY A 134 -21.65 23.94 0.53
CA GLY A 134 -21.25 23.87 -0.89
C GLY A 134 -21.33 22.48 -1.55
N ALA A 135 -21.16 21.40 -0.79
CA ALA A 135 -20.95 20.05 -1.35
C ALA A 135 -22.21 19.16 -1.42
N SER A 136 -23.41 19.70 -1.13
CA SER A 136 -24.67 18.93 -1.21
C SER A 136 -25.12 18.59 -2.64
N LEU A 137 -24.36 18.99 -3.66
CA LEU A 137 -24.74 18.86 -5.07
C LEU A 137 -24.53 17.47 -5.69
N LEU A 138 -23.89 16.53 -4.98
CA LEU A 138 -23.74 15.15 -5.43
C LEU A 138 -24.58 14.21 -4.58
N GLU A 139 -25.91 14.39 -4.63
CA GLU A 139 -26.88 13.40 -4.13
C GLU A 139 -26.79 12.14 -5.02
N SER A 140 -25.77 11.34 -4.75
CA SER A 140 -25.50 10.06 -5.39
C SER A 140 -25.85 8.97 -4.38
N SER A 141 -26.92 8.23 -4.69
CA SER A 141 -27.32 7.08 -3.89
C SER A 141 -26.27 5.96 -3.99
N PRO A 142 -26.04 5.17 -2.93
CA PRO A 142 -25.13 4.02 -2.97
C PRO A 142 -25.46 3.09 -4.13
N HIS A 143 -24.44 2.41 -4.67
CA HIS A 143 -24.63 1.46 -5.77
C HIS A 143 -25.73 0.43 -5.41
N PRO A 144 -26.71 0.16 -6.30
CA PRO A 144 -27.87 -0.69 -5.99
C PRO A 144 -27.48 -2.11 -5.54
N TRP A 145 -26.34 -2.61 -6.03
CA TRP A 145 -25.78 -3.90 -5.63
C TRP A 145 -25.45 -3.99 -4.14
N ILE A 146 -24.99 -2.91 -3.49
CA ILE A 146 -24.60 -2.95 -2.06
C ILE A 146 -25.80 -3.29 -1.17
N ARG A 147 -26.99 -2.80 -1.53
CA ARG A 147 -28.24 -3.16 -0.85
C ARG A 147 -28.71 -4.57 -1.20
N GLY A 148 -28.51 -5.01 -2.45
CA GLY A 148 -28.83 -6.36 -2.90
C GLY A 148 -27.94 -7.45 -2.28
N HIS A 149 -26.65 -7.15 -2.07
CA HIS A 149 -25.64 -8.06 -1.54
C HIS A 149 -25.96 -8.49 -0.10
N ARG A 150 -26.48 -7.59 0.75
CA ARG A 150 -26.90 -7.92 2.13
C ARG A 150 -28.08 -8.90 2.20
N VAL A 151 -28.84 -9.05 1.11
CA VAL A 151 -30.05 -9.88 1.06
C VAL A 151 -29.79 -11.21 0.37
N GLN A 152 -28.78 -11.28 -0.50
CA GLN A 152 -28.44 -12.51 -1.24
C GLN A 152 -27.41 -13.34 -0.45
N PRO A 153 -27.68 -14.63 -0.17
CA PRO A 153 -26.71 -15.52 0.47
C PRO A 153 -25.58 -15.88 -0.52
N PRO A 154 -24.40 -16.29 -0.01
CA PRO A 154 -23.31 -16.75 -0.85
C PRO A 154 -23.74 -17.95 -1.71
N PRO A 155 -23.42 -17.97 -3.02
CA PRO A 155 -23.82 -19.03 -3.92
C PRO A 155 -23.07 -20.32 -3.57
N GLN A 156 -23.80 -21.29 -3.04
CA GLN A 156 -23.28 -22.62 -2.75
C GLN A 156 -23.89 -23.66 -3.67
N ALA A 157 -23.16 -24.75 -3.92
CA ALA A 157 -23.64 -25.86 -4.73
C ALA A 157 -24.94 -26.49 -4.16
N VAL A 158 -25.15 -26.43 -2.84
CA VAL A 158 -26.34 -26.97 -2.17
C VAL A 158 -27.62 -26.21 -2.51
N ASP A 159 -27.53 -24.91 -2.80
CA ASP A 159 -28.68 -24.05 -3.11
C ASP A 159 -29.20 -24.26 -4.53
N HIS A 160 -28.45 -24.98 -5.36
CA HIS A 160 -28.76 -25.19 -6.77
C HIS A 160 -29.18 -26.62 -7.12
N ALA A 161 -29.35 -27.47 -6.11
CA ALA A 161 -30.16 -28.68 -6.21
C ALA A 161 -31.67 -28.35 -6.26
N VAL A 162 -32.07 -27.39 -7.10
CA VAL A 162 -33.47 -26.95 -7.20
C VAL A 162 -34.21 -27.88 -8.15
N GLY A 163 -35.16 -28.63 -7.59
CA GLY A 163 -35.98 -29.63 -8.29
C GLY A 163 -35.76 -31.05 -7.76
N VAL A 164 -36.74 -31.94 -7.99
CA VAL A 164 -36.69 -33.34 -7.55
C VAL A 164 -35.45 -34.05 -8.10
N ASN A 165 -35.13 -33.82 -9.38
CA ASN A 165 -33.98 -34.45 -10.05
C ASN A 165 -32.63 -33.94 -9.53
N GLY A 166 -32.52 -32.64 -9.21
CA GLY A 166 -31.30 -32.06 -8.64
C GLY A 166 -31.02 -32.56 -7.22
N ARG A 167 -32.07 -32.72 -6.41
CA ARG A 167 -31.97 -33.30 -5.05
C ARG A 167 -31.58 -34.77 -5.08
N ILE A 168 -32.17 -35.55 -5.99
CA ILE A 168 -31.81 -36.95 -6.20
C ILE A 168 -30.34 -37.05 -6.61
N ALA A 169 -29.90 -36.23 -7.56
CA ALA A 169 -28.51 -36.21 -7.99
C ALA A 169 -27.54 -35.81 -6.86
N ALA A 170 -27.83 -34.75 -6.11
CA ALA A 170 -27.02 -34.34 -4.96
C ALA A 170 -26.95 -35.44 -3.88
N TRP A 171 -28.06 -36.13 -3.63
CA TRP A 171 -28.12 -37.26 -2.70
C TRP A 171 -27.29 -38.45 -3.18
N LEU A 172 -27.42 -38.84 -4.46
CA LEU A 172 -26.64 -39.91 -5.08
C LEU A 172 -25.15 -39.58 -5.07
N THR A 173 -24.75 -38.39 -5.49
CA THR A 173 -23.37 -37.89 -5.43
C THR A 173 -22.83 -37.90 -4.00
N GLY A 174 -23.66 -37.53 -3.01
CA GLY A 174 -23.27 -37.55 -1.60
C GLY A 174 -23.04 -38.97 -1.05
N ARG A 175 -23.88 -39.94 -1.45
CA ARG A 175 -23.82 -41.34 -1.00
C ARG A 175 -22.69 -42.10 -1.71
N LEU A 176 -22.63 -41.99 -3.04
CA LEU A 176 -21.66 -42.66 -3.91
C LEU A 176 -20.28 -41.99 -3.87
N GLY A 177 -20.21 -40.67 -3.68
CA GLY A 177 -18.96 -39.91 -3.48
C GLY A 177 -18.47 -39.93 -2.04
N SER A 178 -18.75 -40.99 -1.28
CA SER A 178 -18.22 -41.20 0.06
C SER A 178 -17.03 -42.16 0.03
N MET A 179 -16.07 -41.96 0.92
CA MET A 179 -14.92 -42.89 1.03
C MET A 179 -15.37 -44.31 1.37
N GLY A 180 -16.47 -44.46 2.14
CA GLY A 180 -17.09 -45.75 2.39
C GLY A 180 -17.58 -46.44 1.10
N ALA A 181 -18.21 -45.70 0.18
CA ALA A 181 -18.64 -46.25 -1.11
C ALA A 181 -17.45 -46.68 -1.98
N PHE A 182 -16.36 -45.91 -1.97
CA PHE A 182 -15.10 -46.29 -2.63
C PHE A 182 -14.54 -47.61 -2.06
N TYR A 183 -14.41 -47.72 -0.74
CA TYR A 183 -13.91 -48.94 -0.11
C TYR A 183 -14.84 -50.13 -0.31
N ILE A 184 -16.16 -49.92 -0.35
CA ILE A 184 -17.13 -50.98 -0.67
C ILE A 184 -16.96 -51.43 -2.12
N ALA A 185 -16.82 -50.52 -3.08
CA ALA A 185 -16.63 -50.88 -4.48
C ALA A 185 -15.33 -51.66 -4.69
N ALA A 186 -14.21 -51.13 -4.20
CA ALA A 186 -12.91 -51.79 -4.30
C ALA A 186 -12.86 -53.10 -3.52
N GLY A 187 -13.41 -53.11 -2.29
CA GLY A 187 -13.45 -54.28 -1.43
C GLY A 187 -14.33 -55.39 -2.00
N THR A 188 -15.49 -55.07 -2.56
CA THR A 188 -16.36 -56.06 -3.23
C THR A 188 -15.64 -56.72 -4.39
N GLN A 189 -14.84 -55.96 -5.16
CA GLN A 189 -14.05 -56.53 -6.25
C GLN A 189 -12.98 -57.50 -5.75
N VAL A 190 -12.20 -57.10 -4.73
CA VAL A 190 -11.16 -57.95 -4.13
C VAL A 190 -11.77 -59.22 -3.51
N VAL A 191 -12.89 -59.08 -2.80
CA VAL A 191 -13.60 -60.20 -2.17
C VAL A 191 -14.13 -61.17 -3.23
N TRP A 192 -14.67 -60.67 -4.35
CA TRP A 192 -15.16 -61.50 -5.45
C TRP A 192 -14.03 -62.33 -6.08
N ILE A 193 -12.89 -61.69 -6.34
CA ILE A 193 -11.70 -62.35 -6.90
C ILE A 193 -11.19 -63.42 -5.91
N GLY A 194 -11.07 -63.07 -4.62
CA GLY A 194 -10.59 -63.99 -3.59
C GLY A 194 -11.52 -65.19 -3.38
N ALA A 195 -12.83 -64.98 -3.39
CA ALA A 195 -13.82 -66.05 -3.23
C ALA A 195 -13.80 -67.05 -4.39
N ALA A 196 -13.54 -66.57 -5.62
CA ALA A 196 -13.40 -67.43 -6.78
C ALA A 196 -12.09 -68.23 -6.76
N GLU A 197 -10.95 -67.60 -6.41
CA GLU A 197 -9.64 -68.26 -6.35
C GLU A 197 -9.58 -69.31 -5.22
N LEU A 198 -10.25 -69.05 -4.09
CA LEU A 198 -10.36 -69.99 -2.97
C LEU A 198 -11.38 -71.11 -3.21
N GLY A 199 -12.05 -71.14 -4.36
CA GLY A 199 -13.04 -72.16 -4.72
C GLY A 199 -14.33 -72.11 -3.89
N LEU A 200 -14.57 -71.01 -3.17
CA LEU A 200 -15.77 -70.82 -2.34
C LEU A 200 -17.03 -70.54 -3.18
N GLN A 201 -16.86 -70.12 -4.43
CA GLN A 201 -17.94 -69.75 -5.34
C GLN A 201 -17.73 -70.35 -6.75
N SER A 202 -18.71 -71.12 -7.25
CA SER A 202 -18.70 -71.69 -8.61
C SER A 202 -19.56 -70.92 -9.63
N PHE A 203 -20.24 -69.86 -9.20
CA PHE A 203 -21.24 -69.15 -10.00
C PHE A 203 -20.65 -68.21 -11.08
N ASP A 204 -19.46 -67.67 -10.88
CA ASP A 204 -18.81 -66.73 -11.81
C ASP A 204 -17.33 -67.11 -12.02
N PRO A 205 -17.04 -68.11 -12.87
CA PRO A 205 -15.68 -68.53 -13.16
C PRO A 205 -14.87 -67.43 -13.87
N TYR A 206 -13.54 -67.46 -13.72
CA TYR A 206 -12.63 -66.63 -14.51
C TYR A 206 -12.97 -66.78 -16.01
N PRO A 207 -13.21 -65.69 -16.76
CA PRO A 207 -12.80 -64.29 -16.55
C PRO A 207 -13.84 -63.35 -15.90
N PHE A 208 -14.75 -63.85 -15.04
CA PHE A 208 -15.68 -63.05 -14.24
C PHE A 208 -16.67 -62.20 -15.06
N ALA A 209 -17.44 -62.86 -15.93
CA ALA A 209 -18.38 -62.19 -16.82
C ALA A 209 -19.51 -61.47 -16.05
N PHE A 210 -20.00 -62.06 -14.95
CA PHE A 210 -21.08 -61.47 -14.17
C PHE A 210 -20.60 -60.27 -13.36
N MET A 211 -19.43 -60.38 -12.72
CA MET A 211 -18.76 -59.25 -12.06
C MET A 211 -18.50 -58.10 -13.04
N SER A 212 -18.00 -58.41 -14.23
CA SER A 212 -17.71 -57.41 -15.27
C SER A 212 -18.98 -56.70 -15.73
N PHE A 213 -20.07 -57.45 -15.96
CA PHE A 213 -21.38 -56.87 -16.27
C PHE A 213 -21.87 -55.91 -15.16
N LEU A 214 -21.80 -56.34 -13.89
CA LEU A 214 -22.23 -55.50 -12.77
C LEU A 214 -21.36 -54.25 -12.63
N SER A 215 -20.06 -54.37 -12.88
CA SER A 215 -19.11 -53.26 -12.90
C SER A 215 -19.44 -52.25 -14.00
N THR A 216 -19.64 -52.71 -15.25
CA THR A 216 -20.01 -51.82 -16.37
C THR A 216 -21.37 -51.15 -16.15
N PHE A 217 -22.34 -51.87 -15.55
CA PHE A 217 -23.62 -51.28 -15.18
C PHE A 217 -23.45 -50.18 -14.12
N ALA A 218 -22.65 -50.43 -13.08
CA ALA A 218 -22.34 -49.43 -12.07
C ALA A 218 -21.61 -48.21 -12.67
N GLN A 219 -20.66 -48.42 -13.59
CA GLN A 219 -19.96 -47.35 -14.30
C GLN A 219 -20.90 -46.44 -15.07
N LEU A 220 -21.92 -47.00 -15.75
CA LEU A 220 -22.94 -46.20 -16.45
C LEU A 220 -23.67 -45.28 -15.47
N VAL A 221 -24.06 -45.80 -14.30
CA VAL A 221 -24.71 -45.00 -13.24
C VAL A 221 -23.75 -43.93 -12.72
N PHE A 222 -22.49 -44.28 -12.45
CA PHE A 222 -21.47 -43.32 -12.03
C PHE A 222 -21.27 -42.20 -13.05
N MET A 223 -21.24 -42.51 -14.34
CA MET A 223 -21.07 -41.51 -15.40
C MET A 223 -22.23 -40.50 -15.41
N ILE A 224 -23.48 -40.96 -15.28
CA ILE A 224 -24.65 -40.08 -15.20
C ILE A 224 -24.57 -39.18 -13.96
N VAL A 225 -24.24 -39.76 -12.80
CA VAL A 225 -24.14 -39.02 -11.53
C VAL A 225 -23.02 -37.97 -11.59
N ILE A 226 -21.85 -38.33 -12.13
CA ILE A 226 -20.72 -37.42 -12.34
C ILE A 226 -21.12 -36.26 -13.26
N MET A 227 -21.78 -36.54 -14.39
CA MET A 227 -22.20 -35.52 -15.35
C MET A 227 -23.18 -34.52 -14.73
N VAL A 228 -24.17 -35.00 -13.97
CA VAL A 228 -25.11 -34.12 -13.27
C VAL A 228 -24.39 -33.34 -12.16
N GLY A 229 -23.48 -33.98 -11.42
CA GLY A 229 -22.64 -33.33 -10.42
C GLY A 229 -21.82 -32.18 -11.00
N GLN A 230 -21.18 -32.39 -12.15
CA GLN A 230 -20.42 -31.35 -12.86
C GLN A 230 -21.31 -30.19 -13.30
N LYS A 231 -22.52 -30.47 -13.82
CA LYS A 231 -23.45 -29.42 -14.23
C LYS A 231 -23.85 -28.52 -13.05
N VAL A 232 -24.15 -29.13 -11.89
CA VAL A 232 -24.51 -28.36 -10.68
C VAL A 232 -23.32 -27.53 -10.19
N LEU A 233 -22.12 -28.11 -10.16
CA LEU A 233 -20.89 -27.38 -9.78
C LEU A 233 -20.59 -26.21 -10.75
N SER A 234 -20.81 -26.40 -12.05
CA SER A 234 -20.63 -25.34 -13.06
C SER A 234 -21.58 -24.17 -12.82
N LEU A 235 -22.86 -24.44 -12.58
CA LEU A 235 -23.86 -23.38 -12.31
C LEU A 235 -23.53 -22.58 -11.05
N SER A 236 -23.06 -23.24 -9.98
CA SER A 236 -22.58 -22.54 -8.79
C SER A 236 -21.31 -21.71 -9.06
N GLY A 237 -20.44 -22.19 -9.96
CA GLY A 237 -19.25 -21.47 -10.41
C GLY A 237 -19.58 -20.20 -11.19
N ASP A 238 -20.53 -20.28 -12.12
CA ASP A 238 -20.98 -19.15 -12.94
C ASP A 238 -21.59 -18.06 -12.06
N ARG A 239 -22.51 -18.42 -11.16
CA ARG A 239 -23.12 -17.46 -10.21
C ARG A 239 -22.12 -16.81 -9.28
N ARG A 240 -21.15 -17.58 -8.77
CA ARG A 240 -20.07 -17.00 -7.96
C ARG A 240 -19.26 -15.99 -8.77
N SER A 241 -18.98 -16.29 -10.04
CA SER A 241 -18.22 -15.39 -10.92
C SER A 241 -18.98 -14.10 -11.22
N GLU A 242 -20.30 -14.21 -11.47
CA GLU A 242 -21.20 -13.06 -11.61
C GLU A 242 -21.22 -12.22 -10.34
N GLN A 243 -21.32 -12.85 -9.17
CA GLN A 243 -21.32 -12.13 -7.90
C GLN A 243 -19.99 -11.39 -7.66
N THR A 244 -18.84 -12.06 -7.85
CA THR A 244 -17.52 -11.42 -7.73
C THR A 244 -17.36 -10.25 -8.69
N PHE A 245 -17.90 -10.35 -9.91
CA PHE A 245 -17.90 -9.25 -10.87
C PHE A 245 -18.70 -8.05 -10.37
N LEU A 246 -19.93 -8.28 -9.87
CA LEU A 246 -20.79 -7.22 -9.34
C LEU A 246 -20.21 -6.59 -8.06
N ASP A 247 -19.54 -7.38 -7.22
CA ASP A 247 -18.83 -6.89 -6.03
C ASP A 247 -17.70 -5.93 -6.45
N ALA A 248 -16.88 -6.30 -7.43
CA ALA A 248 -15.80 -5.48 -7.93
C ALA A 248 -16.33 -4.18 -8.59
N GLU A 249 -17.41 -4.26 -9.35
CA GLU A 249 -18.06 -3.09 -9.96
C GLU A 249 -18.56 -2.12 -8.89
N ALA A 250 -19.23 -2.63 -7.84
CA ALA A 250 -19.73 -1.81 -6.74
C ALA A 250 -18.59 -1.12 -5.97
N ILE A 251 -17.51 -1.86 -5.64
CA ILE A 251 -16.32 -1.29 -4.99
C ILE A 251 -15.73 -0.17 -5.85
N LEU A 252 -15.56 -0.41 -7.15
CA LEU A 252 -14.99 0.58 -8.06
C LEU A 252 -15.88 1.83 -8.18
N HIS A 253 -17.20 1.65 -8.21
CA HIS A 253 -18.15 2.75 -8.22
C HIS A 253 -18.02 3.63 -6.96
N GLU A 254 -17.99 3.02 -5.77
CA GLU A 254 -17.85 3.76 -4.52
C GLU A 254 -16.47 4.43 -4.37
N CYS A 255 -15.39 3.82 -4.88
CA CYS A 255 -14.07 4.45 -4.93
C CYS A 255 -14.07 5.69 -5.83
N ARG A 256 -14.71 5.64 -7.01
CA ARG A 256 -14.85 6.82 -7.88
C ARG A 256 -15.64 7.94 -7.22
N ARG A 257 -16.72 7.58 -6.51
CA ARG A 257 -17.55 8.52 -5.75
C ARG A 257 -16.76 9.20 -4.64
N MET A 258 -15.97 8.44 -3.89
CA MET A 258 -15.08 8.97 -2.85
C MET A 258 -14.03 9.93 -3.44
N LYS A 259 -13.39 9.56 -4.55
CA LYS A 259 -12.44 10.43 -5.26
C LYS A 259 -13.08 11.76 -5.67
N ALA A 260 -14.29 11.72 -6.23
CA ALA A 260 -14.98 12.93 -6.66
C ALA A 260 -15.28 13.88 -5.49
N ARG A 261 -15.63 13.34 -4.32
CA ARG A 261 -15.87 14.13 -3.10
C ARG A 261 -14.59 14.75 -2.55
N LEU A 262 -13.51 13.98 -2.47
CA LEU A 262 -12.21 14.48 -2.02
C LEU A 262 -11.72 15.62 -2.92
N ALA A 263 -11.78 15.46 -4.24
CA ALA A 263 -11.40 16.51 -5.18
C ALA A 263 -12.25 17.79 -5.02
N ALA A 264 -13.54 17.66 -4.69
CA ALA A 264 -14.39 18.82 -4.41
C ALA A 264 -14.05 19.48 -3.06
N GLN A 265 -13.66 18.71 -2.04
CA GLN A 265 -13.19 19.22 -0.76
C GLN A 265 -11.87 19.98 -0.92
N ASP A 266 -10.93 19.45 -1.70
CA ASP A 266 -9.63 20.08 -1.96
C ASP A 266 -9.81 21.50 -2.52
N LEU A 267 -10.72 21.68 -3.49
CA LEU A 267 -11.05 23.00 -4.04
C LEU A 267 -11.59 23.98 -2.99
N VAL A 268 -12.42 23.50 -2.06
CA VAL A 268 -12.97 24.34 -0.98
C VAL A 268 -11.87 24.70 0.02
N ILE A 269 -11.02 23.74 0.38
CA ILE A 269 -9.89 23.95 1.29
C ILE A 269 -8.92 24.97 0.70
N ASP A 270 -8.57 24.84 -0.58
CA ASP A 270 -7.73 25.82 -1.29
C ASP A 270 -8.36 27.22 -1.24
N SER A 271 -9.66 27.34 -1.53
CA SER A 271 -10.34 28.64 -1.47
C SER A 271 -10.38 29.27 -0.07
N LEU A 272 -10.52 28.44 0.97
CA LEU A 272 -10.51 28.90 2.36
C LEU A 272 -9.09 29.27 2.82
N ALA A 273 -8.07 28.53 2.38
CA ALA A 273 -6.67 28.84 2.63
C ALA A 273 -6.29 30.19 2.01
N ASP A 274 -6.67 30.40 0.74
CA ASP A 274 -6.45 31.67 0.05
C ASP A 274 -7.17 32.84 0.75
N TYR A 275 -8.43 32.65 1.12
CA TYR A 275 -9.21 33.66 1.82
C TYR A 275 -8.61 34.02 3.19
N THR A 276 -8.23 33.01 3.97
CA THR A 276 -7.64 33.24 5.31
C THR A 276 -6.26 33.89 5.22
N SER A 277 -5.42 33.49 4.27
CA SER A 277 -4.12 34.13 4.02
C SER A 277 -4.29 35.60 3.61
N ALA A 278 -5.19 35.89 2.67
CA ALA A 278 -5.49 37.25 2.26
C ALA A 278 -6.02 38.11 3.42
N GLN A 279 -6.93 37.54 4.23
CA GLN A 279 -7.48 38.23 5.39
C GLN A 279 -6.42 38.48 6.47
N VAL A 280 -5.54 37.52 6.76
CA VAL A 280 -4.43 37.68 7.73
C VAL A 280 -3.45 38.75 7.25
N ALA A 281 -3.06 38.72 5.97
CA ALA A 281 -2.21 39.75 5.38
C ALA A 281 -2.83 41.15 5.47
N GLU A 282 -4.14 41.26 5.23
CA GLU A 282 -4.86 42.54 5.36
C GLU A 282 -4.91 43.04 6.80
N HIS A 283 -5.18 42.18 7.78
CA HIS A 283 -5.18 42.58 9.20
C HIS A 283 -3.78 42.98 9.66
N LEU A 284 -2.74 42.26 9.21
CA LEU A 284 -1.35 42.59 9.53
C LEU A 284 -0.94 43.93 8.92
N ALA A 285 -1.29 44.18 7.66
CA ALA A 285 -1.01 45.45 6.99
C ALA A 285 -1.69 46.64 7.68
N GLN A 286 -2.95 46.47 8.08
CA GLN A 286 -3.70 47.46 8.87
C GLN A 286 -3.00 47.77 10.19
N ALA A 287 -2.59 46.74 10.92
CA ALA A 287 -2.01 46.86 12.24
C ALA A 287 -0.61 47.50 12.20
N LEU A 288 0.22 47.12 11.22
CA LEU A 288 1.52 47.75 10.95
C LEU A 288 1.37 49.23 10.58
N HIS A 289 0.40 49.57 9.73
CA HIS A 289 0.11 50.98 9.39
C HIS A 289 -0.33 51.79 10.61
N GLN A 290 -1.20 51.23 11.45
CA GLN A 290 -1.64 51.89 12.68
C GLN A 290 -0.51 52.12 13.69
N SER A 291 0.44 51.18 13.82
CA SER A 291 1.63 51.36 14.64
C SER A 291 2.53 52.48 14.10
N ARG A 292 2.77 52.50 12.77
CA ARG A 292 3.53 53.57 12.11
C ARG A 292 2.89 54.95 12.31
N MET A 293 1.56 55.03 12.24
CA MET A 293 0.79 56.24 12.54
C MET A 293 1.05 56.76 13.96
N GLN A 294 1.09 55.87 14.95
CA GLN A 294 1.32 56.24 16.36
C GLN A 294 2.76 56.68 16.62
N ALA A 295 3.73 56.01 16.02
CA ALA A 295 5.15 56.39 16.07
C ALA A 295 5.39 57.76 15.40
N THR A 296 4.62 58.08 14.35
CA THR A 296 4.65 59.37 13.65
C THR A 296 3.75 60.40 14.36
N SER A 297 3.90 60.56 15.68
CA SER A 297 3.27 61.67 16.40
C SER A 297 3.98 62.99 16.04
N PRO A 298 3.26 64.11 15.84
CA PRO A 298 3.83 65.31 15.23
C PRO A 298 4.77 66.03 16.21
N GLU A 299 6.08 65.98 15.97
CA GLU A 299 6.96 67.06 16.41
C GLU A 299 6.63 68.33 15.60
N PRO A 300 6.38 69.49 16.26
CA PRO A 300 5.97 70.69 15.57
C PRO A 300 7.21 71.44 15.09
N ALA A 301 7.83 71.02 13.98
CA ALA A 301 8.57 71.90 13.05
C ALA A 301 9.32 71.10 11.99
N SER A 302 8.70 70.90 10.83
CA SER A 302 9.35 71.18 9.53
C SER A 302 8.33 71.00 8.41
N GLN A 303 7.94 72.14 7.83
CA GLN A 303 7.22 72.17 6.56
C GLN A 303 8.16 71.70 5.46
N GLN A 304 7.96 70.49 4.97
CA GLN A 304 8.14 70.20 3.55
C GLN A 304 7.26 69.02 3.13
N SER A 305 6.67 69.20 1.96
CA SER A 305 5.53 68.50 1.41
C SER A 305 5.87 67.10 0.92
N SER A 306 5.33 66.08 1.58
CA SER A 306 5.05 64.72 1.03
C SER A 306 4.34 63.80 2.05
N GLY A 307 4.36 64.13 3.34
CA GLY A 307 3.80 63.29 4.43
C GLY A 307 2.26 63.20 4.56
N GLY A 308 1.48 63.74 3.63
CA GLY A 308 0.01 63.82 3.75
C GLY A 308 -0.76 62.52 3.50
N ALA A 309 -0.11 61.51 2.90
CA ALA A 309 -0.70 60.18 2.69
C ALA A 309 -0.44 59.24 3.86
N ALA A 310 0.75 59.34 4.48
CA ALA A 310 1.16 58.48 5.60
C ALA A 310 0.33 58.67 6.87
N LEU A 311 -0.30 59.84 7.05
CA LEU A 311 -1.09 60.21 8.23
C LEU A 311 -2.60 59.88 8.14
N ARG A 312 -3.04 59.11 7.13
CA ARG A 312 -4.47 58.80 6.94
C ARG A 312 -4.85 57.44 7.55
N PRO A 313 -6.10 57.27 8.01
CA PRO A 313 -6.62 55.96 8.38
C PRO A 313 -6.54 54.98 7.20
N TRP A 314 -6.32 53.69 7.47
CA TRP A 314 -6.15 52.64 6.43
C TRP A 314 -7.23 52.65 5.34
N HIS A 315 -8.50 52.84 5.73
CA HIS A 315 -9.64 52.86 4.82
C HIS A 315 -9.68 54.08 3.88
N ALA A 316 -8.88 55.11 4.15
CA ALA A 316 -8.82 56.36 3.39
C ALA A 316 -7.50 56.52 2.59
N LEU A 317 -6.68 55.46 2.54
CA LEU A 317 -5.46 55.43 1.73
C LEU A 317 -5.78 55.22 0.23
N PRO A 318 -4.97 55.77 -0.69
CA PRO A 318 -5.01 55.42 -2.11
C PRO A 318 -4.74 53.92 -2.32
N ASP A 319 -5.32 53.35 -3.40
CA ASP A 319 -5.19 51.92 -3.73
C ASP A 319 -3.73 51.47 -3.83
N GLU A 320 -2.87 52.25 -4.50
CA GLU A 320 -1.43 51.98 -4.63
C GLU A 320 -0.72 51.88 -3.27
N SER A 321 -1.04 52.75 -2.31
CA SER A 321 -0.44 52.74 -0.98
C SER A 321 -0.93 51.58 -0.12
N ARG A 322 -2.18 51.16 -0.33
CA ARG A 322 -2.78 50.00 0.35
C ARG A 322 -2.23 48.69 -0.20
N GLU A 323 -2.07 48.58 -1.51
CA GLU A 323 -1.40 47.45 -2.16
C GLU A 323 0.05 47.31 -1.69
N ALA A 324 0.80 48.41 -1.62
CA ALA A 324 2.16 48.40 -1.07
C ALA A 324 2.21 47.95 0.41
N GLY A 325 1.21 48.35 1.21
CA GLY A 325 1.08 47.88 2.60
C GLY A 325 0.74 46.40 2.73
N LEU A 326 -0.14 45.89 1.86
CA LEU A 326 -0.48 44.46 1.78
C LEU A 326 0.72 43.63 1.35
N GLU A 327 1.46 44.11 0.36
CA GLU A 327 2.69 43.46 -0.11
C GLU A 327 3.74 43.43 1.00
N HIS A 328 3.87 44.50 1.79
CA HIS A 328 4.77 44.52 2.94
C HIS A 328 4.37 43.49 4.01
N ALA A 329 3.08 43.37 4.30
CA ALA A 329 2.59 42.36 5.24
C ALA A 329 2.81 40.91 4.76
N ARG A 330 2.65 40.65 3.45
CA ARG A 330 2.99 39.34 2.85
C ARG A 330 4.46 39.02 2.99
N ARG A 331 5.35 39.97 2.68
CA ARG A 331 6.80 39.81 2.83
C ARG A 331 7.21 39.51 4.26
N VAL A 332 6.60 40.18 5.24
CA VAL A 332 6.85 39.87 6.66
C VAL A 332 6.49 38.41 6.95
N GLY A 333 5.37 37.91 6.42
CA GLY A 333 5.00 36.51 6.51
C GLY A 333 5.99 35.56 5.82
N GLU A 334 6.43 35.86 4.60
CA GLU A 334 7.38 35.06 3.82
C GLU A 334 8.77 34.99 4.47
N SER A 335 9.28 36.13 4.94
CA SER A 335 10.55 36.22 5.67
C SER A 335 10.51 35.39 6.96
N LEU A 336 9.39 35.43 7.69
CA LEU A 336 9.21 34.59 8.87
C LEU A 336 9.08 33.10 8.51
N ALA A 337 8.41 32.77 7.41
CA ALA A 337 8.31 31.40 6.92
C ALA A 337 9.69 30.82 6.54
N ALA A 338 10.59 31.65 5.99
CA ALA A 338 11.96 31.26 5.66
C ALA A 338 12.78 30.81 6.87
N ILE A 339 12.44 31.28 8.08
CA ILE A 339 13.03 30.83 9.35
C ILE A 339 12.12 29.87 10.13
N GLY A 340 11.09 29.29 9.50
CA GLY A 340 10.17 28.34 10.11
C GLY A 340 9.23 28.93 11.16
N CYS A 341 8.89 30.21 11.01
CA CYS A 341 7.95 30.93 11.84
C CYS A 341 6.73 31.37 11.03
N LEU A 342 5.55 31.40 11.65
CA LEU A 342 4.32 31.94 11.05
C LEU A 342 3.73 33.02 11.94
N THR A 343 3.11 34.02 11.32
CA THR A 343 2.34 35.05 12.03
C THR A 343 0.89 34.61 12.18
N PHE A 344 0.37 34.70 13.40
CA PHE A 344 -1.03 34.43 13.71
C PHE A 344 -1.62 35.57 14.53
N PRO A 345 -2.90 35.93 14.33
CA PRO A 345 -3.58 36.83 15.25
C PRO A 345 -3.61 36.22 16.65
N ALA A 346 -3.28 37.01 17.67
CA ALA A 346 -3.22 36.56 19.05
C ALA A 346 -4.64 36.16 19.53
N ALA A 347 -4.83 34.87 19.83
CA ALA A 347 -6.08 34.36 20.38
C ALA A 347 -5.93 34.10 21.89
N PRO A 348 -6.92 34.43 22.73
CA PRO A 348 -6.89 34.15 24.16
C PRO A 348 -7.21 32.67 24.42
N THR A 349 -6.31 31.75 24.04
CA THR A 349 -6.47 30.32 24.29
C THR A 349 -5.43 29.81 25.27
N ALA A 350 -5.91 29.25 26.39
CA ALA A 350 -5.10 28.79 27.52
C ALA A 350 -4.22 27.54 27.26
N HIS A 351 -4.20 26.99 26.03
CA HIS A 351 -3.52 25.73 25.68
C HIS A 351 -2.86 25.75 24.27
N GLY A 352 -2.37 26.92 23.82
CA GLY A 352 -1.65 27.05 22.53
C GLY A 352 -0.12 26.93 22.65
N PRO A 353 0.61 26.69 21.54
CA PRO A 353 2.07 26.72 21.52
C PRO A 353 2.62 28.08 21.97
N GLU A 354 3.73 28.08 22.70
CA GLU A 354 4.34 29.31 23.22
C GLU A 354 4.81 30.22 22.07
N PRO A 355 4.46 31.52 22.11
CA PRO A 355 4.88 32.45 21.08
C PRO A 355 6.40 32.72 21.15
N VAL A 356 7.02 32.92 19.99
CA VAL A 356 8.42 33.31 19.88
C VAL A 356 8.57 34.74 20.37
N THR A 357 9.37 34.94 21.41
CA THR A 357 9.65 36.27 22.00
C THR A 357 10.98 36.86 21.54
N ALA A 358 11.86 36.04 20.97
CA ALA A 358 13.16 36.47 20.44
C ALA A 358 13.64 35.48 19.36
N PHE A 359 14.31 36.00 18.34
CA PHE A 359 15.03 35.20 17.34
C PHE A 359 16.45 34.90 17.80
N ASP A 360 16.99 33.76 17.37
CA ASP A 360 18.42 33.47 17.55
C ASP A 360 19.29 34.35 16.62
N ASP A 361 20.62 34.29 16.82
CA ASP A 361 21.56 35.13 16.08
C ASP A 361 21.59 34.81 14.58
N GLN A 362 21.35 33.55 14.19
CA GLN A 362 21.37 33.09 12.81
C GLN A 362 20.05 33.43 12.09
N GLU A 363 18.91 33.22 12.76
CA GLU A 363 17.57 33.62 12.32
C GLU A 363 17.50 35.14 12.10
N ALA A 364 18.02 35.93 13.03
CA ALA A 364 18.06 37.39 12.91
C ALA A 364 18.97 37.85 11.75
N GLU A 365 20.08 37.17 11.50
CA GLU A 365 20.96 37.44 10.35
C GLU A 365 20.29 37.12 9.01
N VAL A 366 19.60 35.97 8.91
CA VAL A 366 18.85 35.56 7.71
C VAL A 366 17.73 36.56 7.40
N LEU A 367 16.92 36.92 8.39
CA LEU A 367 15.85 37.90 8.22
C LEU A 367 16.37 39.29 7.83
N ALA A 368 17.47 39.75 8.46
CA ALA A 368 18.06 41.06 8.15
C ALA A 368 18.65 41.10 6.73
N ARG A 369 19.23 39.99 6.29
CA ARG A 369 19.71 39.82 4.92
C ARG A 369 18.56 39.87 3.92
N LEU A 370 17.48 39.12 4.15
CA LEU A 370 16.31 39.10 3.26
C LEU A 370 15.68 40.48 3.11
N GLU A 371 15.52 41.22 4.21
CA GLU A 371 15.00 42.60 4.20
C GLU A 371 15.92 43.56 3.44
N HIS A 372 17.24 43.40 3.55
CA HIS A 372 18.22 44.24 2.85
C HIS A 372 18.30 43.94 1.34
N GLU A 373 18.33 42.67 0.95
CA GLU A 373 18.27 42.25 -0.45
C GLU A 373 16.97 42.73 -1.11
N TYR A 374 15.86 42.66 -0.38
CA TYR A 374 14.58 43.17 -0.86
C TYR A 374 14.61 44.70 -1.05
N ARG A 375 15.13 45.46 -0.08
CA ARG A 375 15.27 46.93 -0.20
C ARG A 375 16.15 47.33 -1.38
N LEU A 376 17.23 46.58 -1.62
CA LEU A 376 18.09 46.76 -2.79
C LEU A 376 17.29 46.55 -4.09
N SER A 377 16.48 45.49 -4.17
CA SER A 377 15.65 45.20 -5.34
C SER A 377 14.57 46.25 -5.62
N GLU A 378 13.95 46.84 -4.57
CA GLU A 378 12.97 47.92 -4.72
C GLU A 378 13.62 49.20 -5.26
N GLU A 379 14.80 49.55 -4.74
CA GLU A 379 15.55 50.72 -5.25
C GLU A 379 16.02 50.50 -6.68
N GLU A 380 16.46 49.29 -7.04
CA GLU A 380 16.82 48.94 -8.42
C GLU A 380 15.61 49.04 -9.37
N ALA A 381 14.44 48.58 -8.94
CA ALA A 381 13.19 48.68 -9.70
C ALA A 381 12.74 50.15 -9.86
N GLN A 382 12.90 50.98 -8.82
CA GLN A 382 12.59 52.42 -8.88
C GLN A 382 13.62 53.22 -9.70
N ALA A 383 14.90 52.82 -9.66
CA ALA A 383 15.98 53.44 -10.43
C ALA A 383 15.86 53.18 -11.94
N GLN A 384 15.13 52.15 -12.38
CA GLN A 384 14.81 51.95 -13.81
C GLN A 384 13.81 53.00 -14.34
N GLY A 385 13.17 53.80 -13.48
CA GLY A 385 12.23 54.86 -13.83
C GLY A 385 12.59 56.30 -13.39
N GLY A 386 13.72 56.51 -12.69
CA GLY A 386 14.10 57.83 -12.14
C GLY A 386 15.55 57.94 -11.66
N PRO A 387 16.01 59.14 -11.22
CA PRO A 387 17.39 59.34 -10.77
C PRO A 387 17.70 58.56 -9.47
N ARG A 388 18.83 57.84 -9.45
CA ARG A 388 19.31 57.06 -8.30
C ARG A 388 19.51 57.94 -7.06
N GLN A 389 18.81 57.64 -5.97
CA GLN A 389 19.08 58.21 -4.65
C GLN A 389 19.95 57.22 -3.86
N GLY A 390 21.27 57.45 -3.84
CA GLY A 390 22.21 56.61 -3.09
C GLY A 390 22.62 55.31 -3.80
N GLU A 391 23.86 54.87 -3.57
CA GLU A 391 24.32 53.53 -3.93
C GLU A 391 24.07 52.61 -2.72
N LEU A 392 22.97 51.85 -2.71
CA LEU A 392 22.85 50.73 -1.79
C LEU A 392 23.83 49.62 -2.21
N THR A 393 24.63 49.13 -1.27
CA THR A 393 25.60 48.05 -1.53
C THR A 393 25.00 46.67 -1.21
N PRO A 394 25.44 45.61 -1.91
CA PRO A 394 25.08 44.23 -1.58
C PRO A 394 25.42 43.87 -0.13
N TRP A 395 24.67 42.93 0.46
CA TRP A 395 24.80 42.53 1.88
C TRP A 395 26.25 42.19 2.28
N GLU A 396 26.99 41.51 1.40
CA GLU A 396 28.38 41.08 1.63
C GLU A 396 29.37 42.25 1.74
N GLU A 397 29.05 43.37 1.11
CA GLU A 397 29.91 44.57 1.04
C GLU A 397 29.55 45.61 2.11
N LEU A 398 28.49 45.38 2.89
CA LEU A 398 28.12 46.24 4.00
C LEU A 398 29.19 46.25 5.09
N SER A 399 29.42 47.43 5.68
CA SER A 399 30.26 47.55 6.87
C SER A 399 29.71 46.72 8.03
N ALA A 400 30.59 46.12 8.83
CA ALA A 400 30.21 45.38 10.05
C ALA A 400 29.22 46.13 10.98
N PRO A 401 29.38 47.45 11.24
CA PRO A 401 28.40 48.17 12.06
C PRO A 401 27.02 48.32 11.38
N ALA A 402 26.96 48.44 10.05
CA ALA A 402 25.69 48.52 9.32
C ALA A 402 24.95 47.17 9.32
N ARG A 403 25.67 46.05 9.19
CA ARG A 403 25.08 44.70 9.34
C ARG A 403 24.55 44.47 10.75
N ALA A 404 25.32 44.81 11.78
CA ALA A 404 24.90 44.69 13.16
C ALA A 404 23.62 45.51 13.45
N GLN A 405 23.52 46.73 12.91
CA GLN A 405 22.32 47.57 13.02
C GLN A 405 21.09 46.94 12.33
N ALA A 406 21.27 46.35 11.15
CA ALA A 406 20.18 45.68 10.43
C ALA A 406 19.68 44.44 11.18
N VAL A 407 20.61 43.65 11.74
CA VAL A 407 20.28 42.49 12.59
C VAL A 407 19.52 42.94 13.85
N ASP A 408 20.01 43.97 14.53
CA ASP A 408 19.34 44.50 15.73
C ASP A 408 17.93 45.03 15.43
N ALA A 409 17.71 45.64 14.26
CA ALA A 409 16.37 46.13 13.88
C ALA A 409 15.33 45.00 13.79
N VAL A 410 15.74 43.82 13.31
CA VAL A 410 14.86 42.66 13.16
C VAL A 410 14.60 41.93 14.48
N ARG A 411 15.52 41.99 15.45
CA ARG A 411 15.32 41.36 16.77
C ARG A 411 14.09 41.85 17.52
N TYR A 412 13.65 43.08 17.25
CA TYR A 412 12.45 43.66 17.86
C TYR A 412 11.14 43.27 17.16
N LEU A 413 11.20 42.63 16.00
CA LEU A 413 10.02 42.28 15.19
C LEU A 413 8.98 41.43 15.97
N PRO A 414 9.35 40.41 16.77
CA PRO A 414 8.36 39.64 17.56
C PRO A 414 7.61 40.51 18.56
N THR A 415 8.31 41.44 19.21
CA THR A 415 7.72 42.39 20.16
C THR A 415 6.79 43.36 19.46
N VAL A 416 7.20 43.89 18.30
CA VAL A 416 6.37 44.80 17.49
C VAL A 416 5.10 44.10 17.01
N LEU A 417 5.20 42.83 16.58
CA LEU A 417 4.05 42.02 16.17
C LEU A 417 3.11 41.75 17.35
N ALA A 418 3.65 41.44 18.54
CA ALA A 418 2.87 41.23 19.76
C ALA A 418 2.08 42.47 20.16
N ASP A 419 2.70 43.65 20.10
CA ASP A 419 2.05 44.93 20.43
C ASP A 419 0.88 45.26 19.51
N ILE A 420 0.91 44.78 18.26
CA ILE A 420 -0.16 44.98 17.28
C ILE A 420 -1.17 43.81 17.25
N GLY A 421 -1.11 42.89 18.21
CA GLY A 421 -2.07 41.80 18.37
C GLY A 421 -1.79 40.56 17.52
N PHE A 422 -0.55 40.40 17.05
CA PHE A 422 -0.08 39.21 16.33
C PHE A 422 0.98 38.48 17.15
N GLN A 423 0.92 37.15 17.15
CA GLN A 423 1.95 36.31 17.74
C GLN A 423 2.74 35.62 16.63
N VAL A 424 4.05 35.55 16.82
CA VAL A 424 4.92 34.72 16.00
C VAL A 424 4.91 33.33 16.62
N LEU A 425 4.39 32.36 15.90
CA LEU A 425 4.43 30.97 16.29
C LEU A 425 5.55 30.29 15.51
N ARG A 426 6.40 29.57 16.23
CA ARG A 426 7.28 28.62 15.56
C ARG A 426 6.40 27.51 15.04
N THR A 427 6.37 27.31 13.73
CA THR A 427 5.84 26.07 13.20
C THR A 427 6.82 25.00 13.66
N GLY A 428 6.40 24.11 14.55
CA GLY A 428 7.23 22.94 14.81
C GLY A 428 7.50 22.22 13.47
N PRO A 429 8.75 21.84 13.15
CA PRO A 429 10.02 22.46 13.48
C PRO A 429 10.73 22.91 12.19
N GLY A 430 10.93 24.22 12.02
CA GLY A 430 11.94 24.79 11.11
C GLY A 430 13.39 24.62 11.57
N ALA A 431 13.63 23.77 12.57
CA ALA A 431 14.96 23.41 13.08
C ALA A 431 15.45 22.04 12.54
N ASP A 432 14.75 21.47 11.57
CA ASP A 432 14.86 20.07 11.15
C ASP A 432 15.86 19.82 10.00
N GLY A 433 16.71 20.80 9.66
CA GLY A 433 17.75 20.70 8.62
C GLY A 433 17.25 20.94 7.19
N VAL A 434 18.10 20.60 6.22
CA VAL A 434 17.84 20.75 4.78
C VAL A 434 16.64 19.92 4.29
N GLY A 435 15.94 20.40 3.24
CA GLY A 435 14.80 19.75 2.60
C GLY A 435 14.94 19.65 1.07
N GLU A 436 13.92 19.14 0.38
CA GLU A 436 13.89 18.90 -1.07
C GLU A 436 14.27 20.14 -1.88
N ILE A 437 13.79 21.31 -1.44
CA ILE A 437 14.04 22.60 -2.07
C ILE A 437 15.51 23.02 -2.06
N ASP A 438 16.33 22.44 -1.20
CA ASP A 438 17.77 22.77 -1.06
C ASP A 438 18.65 21.95 -2.00
N PHE A 439 18.07 20.97 -2.72
CA PHE A 439 18.75 20.09 -3.65
C PHE A 439 18.26 20.28 -5.08
N THR A 440 19.14 20.04 -6.05
CA THR A 440 18.71 19.87 -7.44
C THR A 440 17.92 18.56 -7.61
N PRO A 441 17.04 18.44 -8.62
CA PRO A 441 16.28 17.20 -8.85
C PRO A 441 17.14 15.94 -8.97
N ASP A 442 18.32 16.05 -9.59
CA ASP A 442 19.27 14.94 -9.74
C ASP A 442 19.95 14.56 -8.40
N GLU A 443 20.27 15.56 -7.58
CA GLU A 443 20.80 15.38 -6.23
C GLU A 443 19.75 14.71 -5.32
N TRP A 444 18.51 15.16 -5.37
CA TRP A 444 17.39 14.59 -4.62
C TRP A 444 17.09 13.14 -5.02
N ALA A 445 17.08 12.85 -6.32
CA ALA A 445 16.93 11.49 -6.84
C ALA A 445 18.05 10.56 -6.34
N THR A 446 19.28 11.06 -6.21
CA THR A 446 20.41 10.29 -5.67
C THR A 446 20.19 9.93 -4.20
N LEU A 447 19.70 10.87 -3.38
CA LEU A 447 19.36 10.62 -1.98
C LEU A 447 18.24 9.60 -1.84
N HIS A 448 17.16 9.75 -2.60
CA HIS A 448 16.04 8.82 -2.61
C HIS A 448 16.47 7.40 -3.06
N GLN A 449 17.31 7.30 -4.10
CA GLN A 449 17.83 6.02 -4.58
C GLN A 449 18.65 5.29 -3.49
N ALA A 450 19.40 6.02 -2.66
CA ALA A 450 20.15 5.42 -1.56
C ALA A 450 19.26 4.81 -0.47
N LEU A 451 18.12 5.44 -0.14
CA LEU A 451 17.13 4.88 0.79
C LEU A 451 16.61 3.52 0.30
N MET A 452 16.21 3.47 -0.98
CA MET A 452 15.69 2.25 -1.58
C MET A 452 16.77 1.17 -1.70
N ALA A 453 17.99 1.55 -2.09
CA ALA A 453 19.12 0.64 -2.22
C ALA A 453 19.47 -0.04 -0.89
N ALA A 454 19.38 0.69 0.24
CA ALA A 454 19.67 0.13 1.56
C ALA A 454 18.72 -1.00 1.96
N GLY A 455 17.42 -0.88 1.66
CA GLY A 455 16.44 -1.93 1.96
C GLY A 455 16.46 -3.06 0.93
N VAL A 456 16.47 -2.74 -0.37
CA VAL A 456 16.44 -3.74 -1.46
C VAL A 456 17.68 -4.62 -1.47
N LEU A 457 18.85 -4.09 -1.11
CA LEU A 457 20.08 -4.88 -1.02
C LEU A 457 19.98 -5.98 0.05
N VAL A 458 19.37 -5.68 1.19
CA VAL A 458 19.16 -6.65 2.28
C VAL A 458 18.11 -7.68 1.89
N ALA A 459 16.99 -7.25 1.29
CA ALA A 459 15.94 -8.16 0.82
C ALA A 459 16.45 -9.16 -0.24
N LEU A 460 17.39 -8.74 -1.10
CA LEU A 460 17.98 -9.63 -2.11
C LEU A 460 19.00 -10.64 -1.54
N ALA A 461 19.38 -10.55 -0.26
CA ALA A 461 20.44 -11.38 0.32
C ALA A 461 20.10 -12.88 0.34
N GLU A 462 18.80 -13.22 0.43
CA GLU A 462 18.31 -14.61 0.40
C GLU A 462 18.02 -15.11 -1.01
N GLY A 463 17.88 -14.22 -1.99
CA GLY A 463 17.82 -14.51 -3.42
C GLY A 463 16.54 -14.09 -4.12
N GLU A 464 15.39 -14.11 -3.44
CA GLU A 464 14.14 -13.51 -3.89
C GLU A 464 13.69 -12.47 -2.87
N ILE A 465 13.03 -11.42 -3.34
CA ILE A 465 12.52 -10.36 -2.47
C ILE A 465 11.15 -10.78 -1.96
N ASP A 466 11.00 -10.88 -0.64
CA ASP A 466 9.72 -11.22 -0.04
C ASP A 466 8.79 -10.00 0.06
N ALA A 467 7.48 -10.25 -0.07
CA ALA A 467 6.48 -9.19 0.01
C ALA A 467 6.43 -8.53 1.40
N GLU A 468 6.76 -9.29 2.46
CA GLU A 468 6.82 -8.82 3.84
C GLU A 468 7.99 -7.86 4.07
N GLU A 469 9.15 -8.13 3.46
CA GLU A 469 10.35 -7.29 3.50
C GLU A 469 10.12 -5.94 2.81
N ILE A 470 9.51 -5.95 1.62
CA ILE A 470 9.11 -4.72 0.92
C ILE A 470 8.08 -3.96 1.76
N PHE A 471 7.10 -4.67 2.33
CA PHE A 471 6.05 -4.04 3.13
C PHE A 471 6.63 -3.36 4.37
N ALA A 472 7.57 -4.01 5.08
CA ALA A 472 8.25 -3.43 6.25
C ALA A 472 9.02 -2.16 5.89
N MET A 473 9.76 -2.18 4.77
CA MET A 473 10.44 -0.99 4.25
C MET A 473 9.46 0.15 3.93
N VAL A 474 8.37 -0.14 3.23
CA VAL A 474 7.35 0.85 2.87
C VAL A 474 6.66 1.44 4.09
N GLN A 475 6.34 0.62 5.10
CA GLN A 475 5.75 1.09 6.36
C GLN A 475 6.71 2.01 7.11
N LEU A 476 7.99 1.63 7.23
CA LEU A 476 8.99 2.46 7.89
C LEU A 476 9.17 3.81 7.19
N LEU A 477 9.21 3.82 5.85
CA LEU A 477 9.29 5.06 5.07
C LEU A 477 8.03 5.91 5.25
N ARG A 478 6.84 5.30 5.21
CA ARG A 478 5.58 6.02 5.43
C ARG A 478 5.50 6.65 6.83
N GLU A 479 5.90 5.91 7.85
CA GLU A 479 5.97 6.40 9.22
C GLU A 479 6.97 7.57 9.32
N ALA A 480 8.17 7.41 8.78
CA ALA A 480 9.18 8.45 8.76
C ALA A 480 8.73 9.72 8.00
N GLY A 481 8.00 9.55 6.90
CA GLY A 481 7.43 10.66 6.12
C GLY A 481 6.39 11.48 6.88
N LEU A 482 5.85 10.95 7.98
CA LEU A 482 4.84 11.62 8.82
C LEU A 482 5.42 12.12 10.15
N THR A 483 6.35 11.38 10.76
CA THR A 483 6.74 11.59 12.16
C THR A 483 8.23 11.81 12.38
N HIS A 484 9.08 11.70 11.34
CA HIS A 484 10.53 11.81 11.55
C HIS A 484 10.93 13.24 11.99
N PRO A 485 11.78 13.39 13.03
CA PRO A 485 12.19 14.69 13.58
C PRO A 485 13.23 15.44 12.73
N ARG A 486 13.50 14.98 11.51
CA ARG A 486 14.43 15.64 10.57
C ARG A 486 13.73 15.77 9.23
N ARG A 487 13.79 16.96 8.64
CA ARG A 487 13.02 17.42 7.49
C ARG A 487 13.49 16.69 6.25
N LEU A 488 14.80 16.56 6.09
CA LEU A 488 15.44 15.79 5.03
C LEU A 488 14.82 14.39 4.91
N ILE A 489 14.78 13.63 6.02
CA ILE A 489 14.27 12.26 6.02
C ILE A 489 12.76 12.23 5.81
N ARG A 490 12.03 13.17 6.42
CA ARG A 490 10.58 13.27 6.29
C ARG A 490 10.16 13.53 4.83
N GLU A 491 10.79 14.47 4.16
CA GLU A 491 10.51 14.79 2.76
C GLU A 491 11.01 13.69 1.80
N LEU A 492 12.20 13.13 2.04
CA LEU A 492 12.70 11.97 1.27
C LEU A 492 11.77 10.76 1.37
N ALA A 493 11.23 10.49 2.55
CA ALA A 493 10.36 9.35 2.79
C ALA A 493 8.89 9.60 2.40
N ALA A 494 8.47 10.87 2.29
CA ALA A 494 7.16 11.26 1.76
C ALA A 494 7.09 11.20 0.22
N THR A 495 8.24 11.15 -0.46
CA THR A 495 8.32 11.10 -1.92
C THR A 495 7.65 9.83 -2.46
N SER A 496 6.71 9.99 -3.38
CA SER A 496 5.77 8.92 -3.81
C SER A 496 6.33 7.96 -4.87
N THR A 497 7.53 8.18 -5.38
CA THR A 497 8.12 7.42 -6.49
C THR A 497 9.03 6.31 -5.98
N PHE A 498 8.46 5.14 -5.68
CA PHE A 498 9.21 3.91 -5.40
C PHE A 498 9.85 3.32 -6.67
N ASP A 499 10.66 4.09 -7.40
CA ASP A 499 11.48 3.53 -8.47
C ASP A 499 12.71 2.84 -7.86
N THR A 500 12.51 1.57 -7.51
CA THR A 500 13.58 0.70 -6.99
C THR A 500 14.62 0.35 -8.05
N GLY A 501 14.34 0.63 -9.33
CA GLY A 501 15.14 0.15 -10.46
C GLY A 501 15.15 -1.39 -10.59
N LEU A 502 14.25 -2.09 -9.88
CA LEU A 502 14.15 -3.55 -9.89
C LEU A 502 13.57 -4.03 -11.21
N ARG A 503 14.31 -4.91 -11.89
CA ARG A 503 13.79 -5.75 -12.98
C ARG A 503 13.51 -7.14 -12.41
N PRO A 504 12.44 -7.83 -12.88
CA PRO A 504 12.19 -9.21 -12.47
C PRO A 504 13.42 -10.09 -12.71
N GLY A 505 13.92 -10.77 -11.67
CA GLY A 505 15.04 -11.71 -11.75
C GLY A 505 16.45 -11.15 -11.50
N ILE A 506 16.60 -9.92 -10.99
CA ILE A 506 17.90 -9.40 -10.56
C ILE A 506 18.44 -10.21 -9.38
N ARG A 507 19.71 -10.62 -9.44
CA ARG A 507 20.41 -11.33 -8.37
C ARG A 507 21.22 -10.36 -7.50
N TYR A 508 21.42 -10.71 -6.23
CA TYR A 508 22.22 -9.95 -5.26
C TYR A 508 23.55 -9.44 -5.85
N ALA A 509 24.35 -10.32 -6.47
CA ALA A 509 25.66 -9.98 -7.03
C ALA A 509 25.62 -8.95 -8.18
N GLU A 510 24.49 -8.83 -8.88
CA GLU A 510 24.31 -7.88 -9.98
C GLU A 510 23.86 -6.50 -9.46
N TYR A 511 23.20 -6.47 -8.29
CA TYR A 511 22.67 -5.25 -7.68
C TYR A 511 23.63 -4.64 -6.64
N GLU A 512 24.43 -5.46 -5.95
CA GLU A 512 25.29 -5.07 -4.84
C GLU A 512 26.17 -3.86 -5.16
N LYS A 513 26.94 -3.92 -6.24
CA LYS A 513 27.83 -2.81 -6.61
C LYS A 513 27.06 -1.52 -6.86
N LYS A 514 25.95 -1.58 -7.59
CA LYS A 514 25.12 -0.40 -7.91
C LYS A 514 24.49 0.21 -6.65
N ALA A 515 24.04 -0.64 -5.73
CA ALA A 515 23.44 -0.21 -4.47
C ALA A 515 24.48 0.50 -3.58
N LEU A 516 25.67 -0.09 -3.43
CA LEU A 516 26.74 0.49 -2.62
C LEU A 516 27.27 1.80 -3.24
N ASP A 517 27.39 1.88 -4.57
CA ASP A 517 27.78 3.11 -5.27
C ASP A 517 26.75 4.23 -5.06
N ALA A 518 25.44 3.92 -5.06
CA ALA A 518 24.38 4.90 -4.81
C ALA A 518 24.40 5.41 -3.36
N ILE A 519 24.58 4.53 -2.39
CA ILE A 519 24.71 4.90 -0.97
C ILE A 519 25.93 5.81 -0.75
N GLN A 520 27.08 5.47 -1.35
CA GLN A 520 28.29 6.28 -1.27
C GLN A 520 28.10 7.66 -1.93
N ALA A 521 27.44 7.72 -3.09
CA ALA A 521 27.15 8.97 -3.77
C ALA A 521 26.28 9.90 -2.91
N ALA A 522 25.22 9.36 -2.30
CA ALA A 522 24.33 10.10 -1.40
C ALA A 522 25.07 10.61 -0.14
N CYS A 523 25.88 9.77 0.51
CA CYS A 523 26.67 10.19 1.68
C CYS A 523 27.74 11.23 1.31
N THR A 524 28.35 11.12 0.12
CA THR A 524 29.30 12.12 -0.37
C THR A 524 28.62 13.45 -0.66
N LEU A 525 27.42 13.41 -1.23
CA LEU A 525 26.60 14.60 -1.48
C LEU A 525 26.26 15.31 -0.16
N LEU A 526 25.75 14.59 0.84
CA LEU A 526 25.41 15.16 2.15
C LEU A 526 26.64 15.70 2.88
N SER A 527 27.78 15.00 2.85
CA SER A 527 29.03 15.51 3.46
C SER A 527 29.50 16.86 2.90
N ARG A 528 29.08 17.23 1.68
CA ARG A 528 29.44 18.51 1.05
C ARG A 528 28.41 19.61 1.31
N ARG A 529 27.13 19.25 1.43
CA ARG A 529 26.00 20.20 1.49
C ARG A 529 25.44 20.39 2.90
N ALA A 530 25.40 19.33 3.71
CA ALA A 530 24.77 19.29 5.03
C ALA A 530 25.43 18.19 5.88
N ASP A 531 26.63 18.48 6.42
CA ASP A 531 27.40 17.53 7.23
C ASP A 531 26.70 17.19 8.56
N ASP A 532 25.89 18.12 9.06
CA ASP A 532 25.03 17.98 10.24
C ASP A 532 23.91 16.94 10.06
N GLU A 533 23.44 16.72 8.82
CA GLU A 533 22.42 15.71 8.49
C GLU A 533 23.02 14.33 8.17
N LEU A 534 24.32 14.26 7.87
CA LEU A 534 24.97 13.03 7.43
C LEU A 534 24.87 11.91 8.48
N ALA A 535 25.05 12.23 9.76
CA ALA A 535 24.96 11.26 10.85
C ALA A 535 23.54 10.66 10.95
N THR A 536 22.52 11.51 10.85
CA THR A 536 21.11 11.11 10.92
C THR A 536 20.73 10.27 9.70
N PHE A 537 21.13 10.69 8.50
CA PHE A 537 20.88 9.96 7.26
C PHE A 537 21.50 8.56 7.27
N ARG A 538 22.76 8.43 7.72
CA ARG A 538 23.43 7.12 7.89
C ARG A 538 22.67 6.22 8.85
N GLY A 539 22.26 6.76 10.01
CA GLY A 539 21.45 6.04 10.98
C GLY A 539 20.13 5.56 10.39
N PHE A 540 19.50 6.37 9.54
CA PHE A 540 18.25 6.01 8.87
C PHE A 540 18.43 4.90 7.82
N LEU A 541 19.50 4.92 7.02
CA LEU A 541 19.84 3.82 6.11
C LEU A 541 20.03 2.49 6.85
N THR A 542 20.72 2.52 8.00
CA THR A 542 20.86 1.33 8.86
C THR A 542 19.53 0.89 9.44
N LYS A 543 18.64 1.83 9.79
CA LYS A 543 17.28 1.52 10.27
C LYS A 543 16.43 0.83 9.20
N ILE A 544 16.51 1.29 7.95
CA ILE A 544 15.84 0.65 6.80
C ILE A 544 16.37 -0.77 6.60
N ALA A 545 17.69 -0.94 6.54
CA ALA A 545 18.33 -2.24 6.39
C ALA A 545 17.94 -3.22 7.53
N GLY A 546 17.86 -2.71 8.77
CA GLY A 546 17.42 -3.50 9.92
C GLY A 546 15.94 -3.88 9.86
N ALA A 547 15.05 -2.97 9.51
CA ALA A 547 13.62 -3.25 9.39
C ALA A 547 13.32 -4.30 8.32
N VAL A 548 14.07 -4.31 7.22
CA VAL A 548 13.97 -5.35 6.19
C VAL A 548 14.46 -6.70 6.72
N ALA A 549 15.64 -6.76 7.34
CA ALA A 549 16.15 -8.00 7.93
C ALA A 549 15.28 -8.54 9.07
N ASP A 550 14.59 -7.66 9.80
CA ASP A 550 13.73 -8.03 10.93
C ASP A 550 12.28 -8.34 10.52
N ALA A 551 11.89 -8.09 9.26
CA ALA A 551 10.54 -8.40 8.77
C ALA A 551 10.18 -9.89 8.98
N ASN A 552 11.14 -10.78 8.74
CA ASN A 552 11.00 -12.23 8.92
C ASN A 552 11.07 -12.68 10.40
N ASN A 553 11.50 -11.81 11.32
CA ASN A 553 11.41 -12.04 12.77
C ASN A 553 10.01 -11.75 13.31
N GLU A 554 9.28 -10.82 12.70
CA GLU A 554 7.97 -10.35 13.17
C GLU A 554 6.78 -11.06 12.47
N GLY A 555 6.97 -11.60 11.27
CA GLY A 555 5.92 -12.24 10.43
C GLY A 555 5.38 -13.61 10.91
N GLY A 556 5.86 -14.14 12.03
CA GLY A 556 5.37 -15.42 12.56
C GLY A 556 4.01 -15.29 13.25
N PHE A 557 2.91 -15.72 12.61
CA PHE A 557 1.60 -15.91 13.25
C PHE A 557 1.78 -16.79 14.51
N PHE A 558 1.73 -16.17 15.71
CA PHE A 558 2.02 -16.75 17.04
C PHE A 558 3.49 -17.13 17.38
N GLY A 559 4.50 -16.48 16.80
CA GLY A 559 5.92 -16.77 17.14
C GLY A 559 6.38 -18.17 16.72
N ARG A 560 5.60 -18.86 15.87
CA ARG A 560 6.01 -20.09 15.18
C ARG A 560 6.28 -19.74 13.72
N GLY A 561 7.52 -19.37 13.44
CA GLY A 561 7.97 -19.00 12.10
C GLY A 561 9.06 -17.92 12.07
N ALA A 562 9.30 -17.22 13.19
CA ALA A 562 10.35 -16.21 13.31
C ALA A 562 11.70 -16.83 12.91
N ARG A 563 12.23 -16.38 11.76
CA ARG A 563 13.59 -16.71 11.35
C ARG A 563 14.48 -15.56 11.77
N GLY A 564 15.42 -15.86 12.66
CA GLY A 564 16.48 -14.94 13.03
C GLY A 564 17.25 -14.47 11.80
N ARG A 565 17.83 -13.26 11.90
CA ARG A 565 18.65 -12.67 10.84
C ARG A 565 19.64 -13.69 10.29
N THR A 566 19.71 -13.82 8.98
CA THR A 566 20.61 -14.77 8.37
C THR A 566 22.02 -14.20 8.28
N PRO A 567 23.07 -15.05 8.17
CA PRO A 567 24.43 -14.57 7.96
C PRO A 567 24.58 -13.71 6.70
N ARG A 568 23.72 -13.92 5.69
CA ARG A 568 23.73 -13.16 4.43
C ARG A 568 23.08 -11.79 4.59
N GLU A 569 21.93 -11.70 5.25
CA GLU A 569 21.30 -10.41 5.60
C GLU A 569 22.23 -9.58 6.48
N THR A 570 22.88 -10.21 7.47
CA THR A 570 23.85 -9.54 8.36
C THR A 570 25.04 -8.99 7.56
N ALA A 571 25.58 -9.78 6.63
CA ALA A 571 26.65 -9.32 5.75
C ALA A 571 26.20 -8.17 4.82
N ALA A 572 24.97 -8.20 4.31
CA ALA A 572 24.40 -7.12 3.50
C ALA A 572 24.22 -5.83 4.31
N MET A 573 23.73 -5.93 5.55
CA MET A 573 23.63 -4.79 6.48
C MET A 573 25.01 -4.19 6.80
N GLU A 574 26.02 -5.04 7.03
CA GLU A 574 27.39 -4.59 7.22
C GLU A 574 27.92 -3.86 5.98
N SER A 575 27.65 -4.37 4.77
CA SER A 575 28.01 -3.71 3.51
C SER A 575 27.34 -2.35 3.37
N VAL A 576 26.06 -2.20 3.73
CA VAL A 576 25.34 -0.90 3.75
C VAL A 576 26.01 0.06 4.74
N ALA A 577 26.30 -0.39 5.96
CA ALA A 577 26.93 0.44 6.99
C ALA A 577 28.34 0.89 6.57
N VAL A 578 29.13 -0.02 5.99
CA VAL A 578 30.48 0.29 5.48
C VAL A 578 30.40 1.27 4.32
N ALA A 579 29.51 1.06 3.36
CA ALA A 579 29.34 1.98 2.23
C ALA A 579 28.91 3.38 2.68
N ALA A 580 28.05 3.48 3.70
CA ALA A 580 27.62 4.76 4.24
C ALA A 580 28.76 5.53 4.93
N LEU A 581 29.78 4.82 5.45
CA LEU A 581 30.96 5.41 6.12
C LEU A 581 32.11 5.74 5.16
N LEU A 582 32.21 5.05 4.03
CA LEU A 582 33.27 5.25 3.04
C LEU A 582 33.04 6.54 2.23
N LEU A 583 33.80 7.59 2.56
CA LEU A 583 33.92 8.77 1.68
C LEU A 583 34.99 8.49 0.61
N PRO A 584 34.72 8.72 -0.69
CA PRO A 584 35.67 8.43 -1.75
C PRO A 584 36.96 9.24 -1.54
N LYS A 585 38.10 8.55 -1.53
CA LYS A 585 39.43 9.15 -1.52
C LYS A 585 39.53 10.03 -2.78
N GLN A 586 39.72 11.34 -2.62
CA GLN A 586 39.87 12.27 -3.74
C GLN A 586 40.92 11.69 -4.72
N ARG A 587 40.49 11.33 -5.94
CA ARG A 587 41.40 11.18 -7.06
C ARG A 587 41.90 12.59 -7.37
N GLY A 588 43.07 12.91 -6.83
CA GLY A 588 43.80 14.12 -7.17
C GLY A 588 43.97 14.22 -8.67
N LEU A 589 43.70 15.42 -9.18
CA LEU A 589 44.17 15.92 -10.45
C LEU A 589 45.68 15.67 -10.54
N GLY A 590 46.07 14.88 -11.54
CA GLY A 590 47.44 14.72 -12.03
C GLY A 590 47.37 14.63 -13.54
#